data_AF-A0AAJ2E7D1-F1
#
_entry.id   AF-A0AAJ2E7D1-F1
#
_cell.length_a   1.000
_cell.length_b   1.000
_cell.length_c   1.000
_cell.angle_alpha   90.00
_cell.angle_beta   90.00
_cell.angle_gamma   90.00
#
_symmetry.space_group_name_H-M   'P 1'
#
loop_
_entity.id
_entity.type
_entity.pdbx_description
1 polymer ?
#
loop_
_entity_poly.entity_id
_entity_poly.type
_entity_poly.pdbx_seq_one_letter_code
_entity_poly.pdbx_strand_id
1 'polypeptide(L)'
;MKHITMSDAARALLVLPHLQVQNANAISGAFTHGFPSITAFTGLMWALQRKLTADGIPLRLQQVGVICHRYDEQVTDDYIKKFRLTRNPVGSNGQPRGIVEEGRMHLDITLVFQVSIDDAIASSILDHEKQYAEWADKVGEIVSRMRVAGGTLLPVGLMPGPRTKPWMAELADSHDKRSRDFARWRRQWLPGYALIGRDDILKNRHDALREKDPDASLIDAWLHAARFNYQPMPEKEAADDAASSTAPKRVRWADPDRQKGEGWTVPIPVGYAALTKPYPAGSVENVRDPSIPCVFVETVYSIGQWISPHRLNSLDDLLWRAEANTEIGLYRCRSGYVHDRSDTELDDDEEYEFD
;
A
#
# COMPACT_ATOMS: atom_id res chain seq x y z
N MET A 1 16.56 25.91 7.84
CA MET A 1 16.86 24.80 6.91
C MET A 1 16.67 25.32 5.51
N LYS A 2 17.71 25.24 4.66
CA LYS A 2 17.65 25.75 3.29
C LYS A 2 16.58 24.98 2.51
N HIS A 3 15.62 25.70 1.93
CA HIS A 3 14.76 25.19 0.87
C HIS A 3 15.67 24.64 -0.24
N ILE A 4 15.71 23.33 -0.41
CA ILE A 4 16.32 22.69 -1.58
C ILE A 4 15.34 22.93 -2.73
N THR A 5 15.72 23.82 -3.63
CA THR A 5 15.10 23.99 -4.94
C THR A 5 15.10 22.66 -5.68
N MET A 6 13.91 22.09 -5.92
CA MET A 6 13.69 20.82 -6.64
C MET A 6 13.83 21.00 -8.16
N SER A 7 15.02 21.31 -8.68
CA SER A 7 15.20 21.59 -10.11
C SER A 7 16.37 20.89 -10.83
N ASP A 8 17.19 20.09 -10.15
CA ASP A 8 18.49 19.61 -10.71
C ASP A 8 18.65 18.08 -10.69
N ALA A 9 17.55 17.34 -10.83
CA ALA A 9 17.61 15.87 -10.84
C ALA A 9 16.64 15.22 -11.83
N ALA A 10 17.22 14.47 -12.78
CA ALA A 10 16.51 13.59 -13.70
C ALA A 10 15.69 12.54 -12.94
N ARG A 11 14.43 12.36 -13.33
CA ARG A 11 13.49 11.42 -12.70
C ARG A 11 13.35 10.17 -13.56
N ALA A 12 13.30 9.02 -12.91
CA ALA A 12 13.02 7.74 -13.56
C ALA A 12 12.09 6.88 -12.71
N LEU A 13 11.51 5.88 -13.36
CA LEU A 13 10.72 4.80 -12.79
C LEU A 13 11.58 3.55 -12.74
N LEU A 14 11.64 2.88 -11.59
CA LEU A 14 12.24 1.56 -11.41
C LEU A 14 11.14 0.59 -11.01
N VAL A 15 11.00 -0.53 -11.71
CA VAL A 15 9.96 -1.53 -11.44
C VAL A 15 10.60 -2.87 -11.16
N LEU A 16 10.19 -3.49 -10.05
CA LEU A 16 10.55 -4.86 -9.66
C LEU A 16 9.30 -5.73 -9.77
N PRO A 17 9.11 -6.42 -10.90
CA PRO A 17 7.90 -7.17 -11.17
C PRO A 17 7.87 -8.52 -10.42
N HIS A 18 6.67 -8.94 -10.02
CA HIS A 18 6.36 -10.29 -9.55
C HIS A 18 7.30 -10.89 -8.49
N LEU A 19 7.62 -10.10 -7.48
CA LEU A 19 8.39 -10.54 -6.32
C LEU A 19 7.57 -11.55 -5.50
N GLN A 20 8.01 -12.81 -5.52
CA GLN A 20 7.41 -13.90 -4.74
C GLN A 20 7.96 -13.88 -3.32
N VAL A 21 7.18 -13.40 -2.36
CA VAL A 21 7.56 -13.31 -0.95
C VAL A 21 6.93 -14.46 -0.18
N GLN A 22 7.77 -15.28 0.47
CA GLN A 22 7.35 -16.34 1.38
C GLN A 22 7.43 -15.86 2.83
N ASN A 23 6.40 -16.17 3.63
CA ASN A 23 6.30 -15.85 5.06
C ASN A 23 6.48 -14.35 5.38
N ALA A 24 5.87 -13.47 4.58
CA ALA A 24 5.70 -12.07 4.96
C ALA A 24 4.82 -11.96 6.22
N ASN A 25 5.04 -10.93 7.04
CA ASN A 25 4.24 -10.68 8.23
C ASN A 25 2.80 -10.30 7.86
N ALA A 26 1.82 -11.05 8.35
CA ALA A 26 0.40 -10.78 8.15
C ALA A 26 -0.26 -10.01 9.31
N ILE A 27 0.44 -9.76 10.41
CA ILE A 27 -0.03 -8.87 11.48
C ILE A 27 0.50 -7.48 11.16
N SER A 28 -0.32 -6.66 10.51
CA SER A 28 0.09 -5.34 10.02
C SER A 28 0.05 -4.27 11.11
N GLY A 29 -0.82 -4.43 12.12
CA GLY A 29 -0.89 -3.59 13.31
C GLY A 29 -1.70 -4.26 14.42
N ALA A 30 -1.84 -3.60 15.57
CA ALA A 30 -2.62 -4.11 16.71
C ALA A 30 -4.09 -4.44 16.37
N PHE A 31 -4.72 -3.67 15.48
CA PHE A 31 -6.12 -3.85 15.07
C PHE A 31 -6.31 -4.39 13.64
N THR A 32 -5.23 -4.70 12.92
CA THR A 32 -5.31 -5.07 11.51
C THR A 32 -4.43 -6.28 11.20
N HIS A 33 -4.97 -7.22 10.44
CA HIS A 33 -4.24 -8.32 9.84
C HIS A 33 -4.52 -8.43 8.35
N GLY A 34 -3.75 -9.27 7.65
CA GLY A 34 -3.78 -9.41 6.20
C GLY A 34 -2.53 -8.80 5.57
N PHE A 35 -2.69 -7.95 4.56
CA PHE A 35 -1.55 -7.40 3.82
C PHE A 35 -0.61 -6.57 4.73
N PRO A 36 0.73 -6.64 4.53
CA PRO A 36 1.66 -5.94 5.41
C PRO A 36 1.49 -4.42 5.37
N SER A 37 1.85 -3.76 6.46
CA SER A 37 1.83 -2.29 6.56
C SER A 37 2.62 -1.63 5.41
N ILE A 38 2.14 -0.48 4.92
CA ILE A 38 2.85 0.32 3.93
C ILE A 38 4.24 0.77 4.44
N THR A 39 4.40 0.89 5.76
CA THR A 39 5.68 1.20 6.41
C THR A 39 6.76 0.13 6.16
N ALA A 40 6.37 -1.13 5.91
CA ALA A 40 7.32 -2.19 5.56
C ALA A 40 7.96 -1.95 4.18
N PHE A 41 7.21 -1.41 3.23
CA PHE A 41 7.68 -1.15 1.87
C PHE A 41 8.51 0.13 1.78
N THR A 42 8.16 1.18 2.53
CA THR A 42 9.03 2.34 2.68
C THR A 42 10.31 1.97 3.46
N GLY A 43 10.22 1.11 4.48
CA GLY A 43 11.39 0.55 5.17
C GLY A 43 12.31 -0.23 4.22
N LEU A 44 11.74 -1.06 3.34
CA LEU A 44 12.47 -1.74 2.28
C LEU A 44 13.15 -0.74 1.34
N MET A 45 12.45 0.31 0.91
CA MET A 45 13.02 1.38 0.08
C MET A 45 14.27 1.99 0.72
N TRP A 46 14.23 2.32 2.01
CA TRP A 46 15.39 2.86 2.73
C TRP A 46 16.52 1.83 2.87
N ALA A 47 16.20 0.57 3.13
CA ALA A 47 17.19 -0.50 3.20
C ALA A 47 17.88 -0.71 1.84
N LEU A 48 17.11 -0.66 0.75
CA LEU A 48 17.62 -0.76 -0.62
C LEU A 48 18.50 0.45 -0.95
N GLN A 49 18.07 1.67 -0.62
CA GLN A 49 18.88 2.88 -0.82
C GLN A 49 20.28 2.76 -0.19
N ARG A 50 20.37 2.22 1.03
CA ARG A 50 21.66 2.01 1.71
C ARG A 50 22.55 1.01 0.96
N LYS A 51 21.96 -0.04 0.38
CA LYS A 51 22.69 -1.02 -0.43
C LYS A 51 23.16 -0.44 -1.77
N LEU A 52 22.29 0.29 -2.47
CA LEU A 52 22.64 0.98 -3.71
C LEU A 52 23.80 1.96 -3.49
N THR A 53 23.75 2.72 -2.40
CA THR A 53 24.81 3.66 -2.03
C THR A 53 26.14 2.95 -1.75
N ALA A 54 26.09 1.81 -1.04
CA ALA A 54 27.29 1.01 -0.75
C ALA A 54 27.92 0.40 -2.02
N ASP A 55 27.10 0.06 -3.02
CA ASP A 55 27.53 -0.51 -4.29
C ASP A 55 27.86 0.57 -5.34
N GLY A 56 27.85 1.85 -4.96
CA GLY A 56 28.17 2.97 -5.85
C GLY A 56 27.15 3.20 -6.97
N ILE A 57 25.91 2.72 -6.80
CA ILE A 57 24.83 2.90 -7.76
C ILE A 57 24.18 4.27 -7.49
N PRO A 58 24.23 5.24 -8.43
CA PRO A 58 23.83 6.63 -8.20
C PRO A 58 22.32 6.84 -8.32
N LEU A 59 21.53 5.94 -7.73
CA LEU A 59 20.08 6.03 -7.71
C LEU A 59 19.61 6.48 -6.33
N ARG A 60 18.71 7.46 -6.30
CA ARG A 60 18.05 7.90 -5.08
C ARG A 60 16.56 7.57 -5.13
N LEU A 61 16.15 6.58 -4.34
CA LEU A 61 14.76 6.16 -4.20
C LEU A 61 13.97 7.19 -3.39
N GLN A 62 12.85 7.67 -3.94
CA GLN A 62 12.07 8.75 -3.34
C GLN A 62 10.72 8.26 -2.80
N GLN A 63 10.04 7.42 -3.57
CA GLN A 63 8.69 6.96 -3.29
C GLN A 63 8.51 5.52 -3.74
N VAL A 64 7.54 4.81 -3.15
CA VAL A 64 7.24 3.40 -3.45
C VAL A 64 5.75 3.20 -3.72
N GLY A 65 5.45 2.50 -4.79
CA GLY A 65 4.15 1.97 -5.16
C GLY A 65 4.12 0.46 -4.96
N VAL A 66 2.98 -0.06 -4.55
CA VAL A 66 2.80 -1.49 -4.27
C VAL A 66 1.60 -2.01 -5.04
N ILE A 67 1.84 -3.01 -5.88
CA ILE A 67 0.79 -3.76 -6.56
C ILE A 67 0.82 -5.19 -6.01
N CYS A 68 -0.32 -5.68 -5.56
CA CYS A 68 -0.50 -7.07 -5.15
C CYS A 68 -1.18 -7.85 -6.28
N HIS A 69 -0.51 -8.87 -6.79
CA HIS A 69 -1.04 -9.79 -7.81
C HIS A 69 -1.74 -10.97 -7.16
N ARG A 70 -1.16 -11.50 -6.08
CA ARG A 70 -1.69 -12.62 -5.31
C ARG A 70 -1.30 -12.50 -3.86
N TYR A 71 -2.21 -12.91 -2.98
CA TYR A 71 -1.94 -13.08 -1.56
C TYR A 71 -2.47 -14.43 -1.10
N ASP A 72 -1.82 -15.02 -0.10
CA ASP A 72 -2.24 -16.25 0.57
C ASP A 72 -1.88 -16.16 2.05
N GLU A 73 -2.85 -15.75 2.86
CA GLU A 73 -2.70 -15.64 4.30
C GLU A 73 -2.75 -17.04 4.94
N GLN A 74 -1.77 -17.35 5.79
CA GLN A 74 -1.65 -18.68 6.41
C GLN A 74 -2.60 -18.79 7.60
N VAL A 75 -3.88 -18.99 7.30
CA VAL A 75 -4.98 -19.08 8.28
C VAL A 75 -5.80 -20.34 8.08
N THR A 76 -6.43 -20.80 9.15
CA THR A 76 -7.50 -21.80 9.07
C THR A 76 -8.82 -21.09 8.80
N ASP A 77 -9.54 -21.56 7.77
CA ASP A 77 -10.78 -20.93 7.33
C ASP A 77 -11.94 -21.35 8.24
N ASP A 78 -12.49 -20.36 8.94
CA ASP A 78 -13.61 -20.42 9.88
C ASP A 78 -14.24 -19.02 9.91
N TYR A 79 -15.38 -18.84 10.58
CA TYR A 79 -16.03 -17.53 10.71
C TYR A 79 -15.07 -16.47 11.28
N ILE A 80 -14.27 -16.85 12.28
CA ILE A 80 -13.10 -16.10 12.74
C ILE A 80 -11.84 -16.87 12.36
N LYS A 81 -11.06 -16.30 11.45
CA LYS A 81 -9.81 -16.88 10.97
C LYS A 81 -8.77 -16.95 12.09
N LYS A 82 -8.04 -18.06 12.17
CA LYS A 82 -6.95 -18.28 13.14
C LYS A 82 -5.64 -18.51 12.40
N PHE A 83 -4.54 -17.93 12.87
CA PHE A 83 -3.24 -18.10 12.23
C PHE A 83 -2.70 -19.53 12.38
N ARG A 84 -2.09 -20.03 11.30
CA ARG A 84 -1.31 -21.26 11.31
C ARG A 84 0.09 -20.95 11.85
N LEU A 85 0.36 -21.43 13.06
CA LEU A 85 1.63 -21.19 13.75
C LEU A 85 2.69 -22.24 13.39
N THR A 86 3.95 -21.94 13.73
CA THR A 86 5.04 -22.93 13.66
C THR A 86 5.48 -23.39 15.03
N ARG A 87 5.98 -24.63 15.08
CA ARG A 87 6.58 -25.19 16.28
C ARG A 87 7.98 -24.61 16.49
N ASN A 88 8.14 -23.82 17.54
CA ASN A 88 9.44 -23.31 17.95
C ASN A 88 10.25 -24.40 18.70
N PRO A 89 11.59 -24.31 18.72
CA PRO A 89 12.42 -25.20 19.52
C PRO A 89 12.02 -25.20 20.99
N VAL A 90 12.19 -26.34 21.65
CA VAL A 90 11.92 -26.48 23.10
C VAL A 90 12.88 -25.64 23.94
N GLY A 91 12.50 -25.39 25.19
CA GLY A 91 13.34 -24.73 26.19
C GLY A 91 14.56 -25.56 26.59
N SER A 92 15.48 -24.95 27.35
CA SER A 92 16.66 -25.63 27.90
C SER A 92 16.32 -26.80 28.83
N ASN A 93 15.12 -26.78 29.42
CA ASN A 93 14.55 -27.85 30.24
C ASN A 93 13.78 -28.91 29.42
N GLY A 94 13.80 -28.84 28.08
CA GLY A 94 13.07 -29.73 27.18
C GLY A 94 11.56 -29.45 27.08
N GLN A 95 11.04 -28.45 27.81
CA GLN A 95 9.61 -28.13 27.81
C GLN A 95 9.23 -27.19 26.65
N PRO A 96 7.97 -27.22 26.18
CA PRO A 96 7.47 -26.25 25.21
C PRO A 96 7.62 -24.81 25.74
N ARG A 97 8.02 -23.88 24.86
CA ARG A 97 8.00 -22.45 25.17
C ARG A 97 6.59 -21.89 25.05
N GLY A 98 6.37 -20.73 25.65
CA GLY A 98 5.15 -19.95 25.43
C GLY A 98 4.89 -19.73 23.93
N ILE A 99 3.63 -19.90 23.54
CA ILE A 99 3.22 -19.71 22.14
C ILE A 99 3.09 -18.21 21.90
N VAL A 100 3.87 -17.70 20.94
CA VAL A 100 3.74 -16.34 20.41
C VAL A 100 3.07 -16.47 19.04
N GLU A 101 1.91 -15.83 18.88
CA GLU A 101 1.22 -15.84 17.61
C GLU A 101 1.91 -14.92 16.61
N GLU A 102 2.28 -15.46 15.46
CA GLU A 102 2.84 -14.71 14.34
C GLU A 102 2.00 -15.02 13.09
N GLY A 103 1.37 -13.98 12.54
CA GLY A 103 0.65 -14.10 11.27
C GLY A 103 1.64 -14.12 10.11
N ARG A 104 1.44 -15.05 9.18
CA ARG A 104 2.28 -15.20 7.98
C ARG A 104 1.43 -15.22 6.73
N MET A 105 1.99 -14.73 5.63
CA MET A 105 1.37 -14.82 4.33
C MET A 105 2.39 -14.99 3.21
N HIS A 106 1.93 -15.53 2.07
CA HIS A 106 2.67 -15.55 0.82
C HIS A 106 2.14 -14.46 -0.10
N LEU A 107 3.03 -13.79 -0.81
CA LEU A 107 2.70 -12.64 -1.64
C LEU A 107 3.35 -12.78 -3.02
N ASP A 108 2.62 -12.35 -4.04
CA ASP A 108 3.17 -11.97 -5.34
C ASP A 108 2.90 -10.47 -5.52
N ILE A 109 3.97 -9.67 -5.52
CA ILE A 109 3.86 -8.21 -5.57
C ILE A 109 4.79 -7.62 -6.63
N THR A 110 4.35 -6.53 -7.25
CA THR A 110 5.22 -5.63 -8.00
C THR A 110 5.50 -4.39 -7.17
N LEU A 111 6.77 -4.03 -7.05
CA LEU A 111 7.20 -2.79 -6.42
C LEU A 111 7.61 -1.78 -7.49
N VAL A 112 7.11 -0.55 -7.34
CA VAL A 112 7.38 0.54 -8.27
C VAL A 112 8.06 1.65 -7.48
N PHE A 113 9.25 2.07 -7.88
CA PHE A 113 9.98 3.14 -7.23
C PHE A 113 10.08 4.34 -8.15
N GLN A 114 9.76 5.51 -7.63
CA GLN A 114 10.26 6.75 -8.23
C GLN A 114 11.70 6.97 -7.78
N VAL A 115 12.58 7.18 -8.75
CA VAL A 115 14.01 7.40 -8.51
C VAL A 115 14.43 8.73 -9.10
N SER A 116 15.39 9.38 -8.44
CA SER A 116 16.09 10.55 -8.95
C SER A 116 17.56 10.23 -9.15
N ILE A 117 18.15 10.81 -10.20
CA ILE A 117 19.58 10.72 -10.55
C ILE A 117 20.11 12.15 -10.59
N ASP A 118 21.29 12.40 -10.04
CA ASP A 118 21.91 13.73 -10.12
C ASP A 118 22.19 14.10 -11.58
N ASP A 119 21.84 15.32 -12.01
CA ASP A 119 21.91 15.73 -13.41
C ASP A 119 23.32 15.65 -14.01
N ALA A 120 24.36 15.88 -13.22
CA ALA A 120 25.75 15.71 -13.64
C ALA A 120 26.05 14.26 -14.05
N ILE A 121 25.46 13.29 -13.35
CA ILE A 121 25.58 11.87 -13.67
C ILE A 121 24.68 11.55 -14.86
N ALA A 122 23.42 12.00 -14.83
CA ALA A 122 22.45 11.73 -15.89
C ALA A 122 22.95 12.23 -17.26
N SER A 123 23.50 13.43 -17.32
CA SER A 123 24.08 14.02 -18.54
C SER A 123 25.35 13.35 -19.03
N SER A 124 26.06 12.60 -18.17
CA SER A 124 27.26 11.83 -18.54
C SER A 124 26.92 10.48 -19.20
N ILE A 125 25.66 10.05 -19.15
CA ILE A 125 25.22 8.77 -19.71
C ILE A 125 25.10 8.91 -21.23
N LEU A 126 25.92 8.16 -21.98
CA LEU A 126 25.86 8.14 -23.44
C LEU A 126 24.70 7.30 -23.98
N ASP A 127 24.35 6.22 -23.27
CA ASP A 127 23.29 5.28 -23.63
C ASP A 127 22.40 5.03 -22.41
N HIS A 128 21.31 5.79 -22.32
CA HIS A 128 20.37 5.71 -21.20
C HIS A 128 19.69 4.35 -21.12
N GLU A 129 19.35 3.73 -22.25
CA GLU A 129 18.64 2.45 -22.27
C GLU A 129 19.52 1.34 -21.69
N LYS A 130 20.78 1.26 -22.16
CA LYS A 130 21.74 0.29 -21.65
C LYS A 130 22.07 0.53 -20.19
N GLN A 131 22.34 1.78 -19.79
CA GLN A 131 22.69 2.09 -18.41
C GLN A 131 21.54 1.77 -17.43
N TYR A 132 20.30 2.05 -17.83
CA TYR A 132 19.11 1.76 -17.04
C TYR A 132 18.85 0.26 -16.93
N ALA A 133 19.09 -0.51 -17.99
CA ALA A 133 19.03 -1.97 -17.93
C ALA A 133 20.07 -2.54 -16.95
N GLU A 134 21.32 -2.07 -17.02
CA GLU A 134 22.39 -2.51 -16.11
C GLU A 134 22.09 -2.19 -14.64
N TRP A 135 21.55 -0.99 -14.37
CA TRP A 135 21.13 -0.63 -13.01
C TRP A 135 19.95 -1.46 -12.54
N ALA A 136 18.93 -1.67 -13.38
CA ALA A 136 17.78 -2.48 -13.02
C ALA A 136 18.18 -3.93 -12.67
N ASP A 137 19.06 -4.54 -13.47
CA ASP A 137 19.57 -5.88 -13.21
C ASP A 137 20.33 -5.95 -11.87
N LYS A 138 21.25 -5.01 -11.62
CA LYS A 138 21.98 -4.92 -10.34
C LYS A 138 21.03 -4.72 -9.16
N VAL A 139 20.02 -3.87 -9.29
CA VAL A 139 18.99 -3.68 -8.25
C VAL A 139 18.25 -4.99 -8.00
N GLY A 140 17.87 -5.71 -9.05
CA GLY A 140 17.25 -7.03 -8.97
C GLY A 140 18.08 -8.03 -8.16
N GLU A 141 19.37 -8.09 -8.45
CA GLU A 141 20.33 -8.94 -7.74
C GLU A 141 20.52 -8.56 -6.28
N ILE A 142 20.45 -7.28 -5.94
CA ILE A 142 20.51 -6.81 -4.55
C ILE A 142 19.22 -7.21 -3.83
N VAL A 143 18.06 -6.93 -4.43
CA VAL A 143 16.75 -7.18 -3.82
C VAL A 143 16.51 -8.67 -3.62
N SER A 144 16.95 -9.55 -4.51
CA SER A 144 16.82 -11.01 -4.34
C SER A 144 17.49 -11.55 -3.06
N ARG A 145 18.41 -10.79 -2.47
CA ARG A 145 19.11 -11.09 -1.21
C ARG A 145 18.54 -10.36 0.00
N MET A 146 17.44 -9.62 -0.17
CA MET A 146 16.75 -8.87 0.87
C MET A 146 15.50 -9.61 1.37
N ARG A 147 14.91 -9.08 2.44
CA ARG A 147 13.61 -9.50 2.95
C ARG A 147 12.57 -8.43 2.70
N VAL A 148 11.35 -8.83 2.37
CA VAL A 148 10.21 -7.93 2.16
C VAL A 148 9.16 -8.23 3.23
N ALA A 149 8.80 -7.22 4.03
CA ALA A 149 7.87 -7.38 5.16
C ALA A 149 8.21 -8.56 6.09
N GLY A 150 9.51 -8.83 6.32
CA GLY A 150 10.01 -9.94 7.13
C GLY A 150 10.13 -11.29 6.39
N GLY A 151 9.48 -11.43 5.25
CA GLY A 151 9.50 -12.62 4.41
C GLY A 151 10.72 -12.72 3.49
N THR A 152 10.98 -13.94 3.01
CA THR A 152 12.08 -14.25 2.10
C THR A 152 11.61 -14.18 0.66
N LEU A 153 12.41 -13.60 -0.23
CA LEU A 153 12.14 -13.65 -1.67
C LEU A 153 12.53 -15.00 -2.23
N LEU A 154 11.60 -15.62 -2.96
CA LEU A 154 11.83 -16.85 -3.71
C LEU A 154 12.37 -16.51 -5.10
N PRO A 155 13.28 -17.32 -5.65
CA PRO A 155 13.67 -17.20 -7.05
C PRO A 155 12.43 -17.35 -7.93
N VAL A 156 12.18 -16.36 -8.77
CA VAL A 156 11.09 -16.43 -9.75
C VAL A 156 11.60 -17.20 -10.95
N GLY A 157 10.87 -18.23 -11.37
CA GLY A 157 11.15 -18.90 -12.64
C GLY A 157 11.01 -17.92 -13.80
N LEU A 158 11.68 -18.19 -14.93
CA LEU A 158 11.53 -17.37 -16.14
C LEU A 158 10.06 -17.43 -16.60
N MET A 159 9.28 -16.39 -16.29
CA MET A 159 7.94 -16.27 -16.83
C MET A 159 8.03 -15.74 -18.28
N PRO A 160 7.33 -16.39 -19.23
CA PRO A 160 7.27 -15.89 -20.60
C PRO A 160 6.53 -14.55 -20.64
N GLY A 161 7.12 -13.55 -21.28
CA GLY A 161 6.53 -12.24 -21.48
C GLY A 161 7.54 -11.09 -21.37
N PRO A 162 7.24 -9.92 -21.96
CA PRO A 162 8.06 -8.74 -21.76
C PRO A 162 8.02 -8.28 -20.29
N ARG A 163 9.16 -7.83 -19.76
CA ARG A 163 9.27 -7.16 -18.44
C ARG A 163 8.86 -7.99 -17.21
N THR A 164 9.17 -9.29 -17.23
CA THR A 164 9.17 -10.17 -16.03
C THR A 164 10.46 -10.05 -15.21
N LYS A 165 11.37 -9.18 -15.66
CA LYS A 165 12.61 -8.80 -14.98
C LYS A 165 12.54 -7.35 -14.51
N PRO A 166 13.34 -6.95 -13.52
CA PRO A 166 13.54 -5.56 -13.15
C PRO A 166 13.81 -4.69 -14.37
N TRP A 167 13.20 -3.51 -14.42
CA TRP A 167 13.43 -2.56 -15.51
C TRP A 167 13.31 -1.12 -15.02
N MET A 168 13.92 -0.21 -15.79
CA MET A 168 13.86 1.22 -15.55
C MET A 168 13.40 1.97 -16.79
N ALA A 169 12.74 3.11 -16.60
CA ALA A 169 12.37 4.02 -17.67
C ALA A 169 12.43 5.47 -17.19
N GLU A 170 12.84 6.37 -18.07
CA GLU A 170 12.88 7.81 -17.77
C GLU A 170 11.47 8.38 -17.63
N LEU A 171 11.27 9.29 -16.67
CA LEU A 171 10.03 10.02 -16.51
C LEU A 171 10.11 11.31 -17.33
N ALA A 172 9.36 11.37 -18.42
CA ALA A 172 9.33 12.55 -19.28
C ALA A 172 8.88 13.81 -18.52
N ASP A 173 9.49 14.96 -18.85
CA ASP A 173 9.09 16.27 -18.32
C ASP A 173 7.70 16.70 -18.82
N SER A 174 7.41 16.40 -20.08
CA SER A 174 6.11 16.66 -20.70
C SER A 174 5.03 15.77 -20.07
N HIS A 175 3.97 16.41 -19.57
CA HIS A 175 2.79 15.75 -19.01
C HIS A 175 2.18 14.73 -19.99
N ASP A 176 1.95 15.10 -21.24
CA ASP A 176 1.29 14.22 -22.22
C ASP A 176 2.11 12.98 -22.57
N LYS A 177 3.44 13.11 -22.59
CA LYS A 177 4.33 11.96 -22.77
C LYS A 177 4.29 11.05 -21.54
N ARG A 178 4.39 11.64 -20.34
CA ARG A 178 4.32 10.91 -19.07
C ARG A 178 3.01 10.14 -18.91
N SER A 179 1.87 10.76 -19.25
CA SER A 179 0.55 10.12 -19.17
C SER A 179 0.40 8.97 -20.15
N ARG A 180 0.90 9.11 -21.39
CA ARG A 180 0.94 8.00 -22.37
C ARG A 180 1.84 6.85 -21.93
N ASP A 181 3.02 7.17 -21.41
CA ASP A 181 3.97 6.19 -20.89
C ASP A 181 3.38 5.44 -19.69
N PHE A 182 2.76 6.15 -18.75
CA PHE A 182 2.07 5.55 -17.61
C PHE A 182 0.90 4.67 -18.04
N ALA A 183 0.08 5.10 -19.00
CA ALA A 183 -1.01 4.29 -19.54
C ALA A 183 -0.53 2.98 -20.16
N ARG A 184 0.68 2.95 -20.73
CA ARG A 184 1.35 1.74 -21.22
C ARG A 184 1.89 0.89 -20.07
N TRP A 185 2.52 1.48 -19.06
CA TRP A 185 3.10 0.76 -17.93
C TRP A 185 2.05 0.11 -17.05
N ARG A 186 0.95 0.81 -16.72
CA ARG A 186 -0.10 0.29 -15.82
C ARG A 186 -0.77 -1.00 -16.31
N ARG A 187 -0.75 -1.25 -17.63
CA ARG A 187 -1.25 -2.51 -18.24
C ARG A 187 -0.40 -3.72 -17.86
N GLN A 188 0.88 -3.52 -17.58
CA GLN A 188 1.83 -4.59 -17.22
C GLN A 188 1.66 -5.03 -15.77
N TRP A 189 0.98 -4.22 -14.95
CA TRP A 189 0.71 -4.55 -13.56
C TRP A 189 -0.60 -5.32 -13.38
N LEU A 190 -1.25 -5.71 -14.50
CA LEU A 190 -2.41 -6.58 -14.53
C LEU A 190 -1.98 -8.04 -14.77
N PRO A 191 -2.63 -9.03 -14.13
CA PRO A 191 -3.67 -8.88 -13.11
C PRO A 191 -3.08 -8.49 -11.75
N GLY A 192 -3.56 -7.41 -11.15
CA GLY A 192 -3.09 -6.94 -9.85
C GLY A 192 -3.90 -5.76 -9.34
N TYR A 193 -3.74 -5.44 -8.06
CA TYR A 193 -4.39 -4.31 -7.41
C TYR A 193 -3.35 -3.42 -6.73
N ALA A 194 -3.41 -2.13 -7.00
CA ALA A 194 -2.60 -1.12 -6.35
C ALA A 194 -3.20 -0.76 -4.99
N LEU A 195 -2.35 -0.65 -3.96
CA LEU A 195 -2.75 -0.11 -2.66
C LEU A 195 -2.57 1.40 -2.66
N ILE A 196 -3.66 2.14 -2.49
CA ILE A 196 -3.68 3.60 -2.38
C ILE A 196 -4.24 4.06 -1.03
N GLY A 197 -3.94 5.30 -0.62
CA GLY A 197 -4.49 5.89 0.59
C GLY A 197 -5.81 6.62 0.30
N ARG A 198 -6.79 6.48 1.19
CA ARG A 198 -8.12 7.11 1.11
C ARG A 198 -8.45 7.80 2.44
N ASP A 199 -7.56 8.71 2.86
CA ASP A 199 -7.76 9.55 4.06
C ASP A 199 -9.06 10.38 3.96
N ASP A 200 -9.49 10.69 2.74
CA ASP A 200 -10.75 11.38 2.45
C ASP A 200 -11.98 10.59 2.92
N ILE A 201 -11.98 9.25 2.80
CA ILE A 201 -13.08 8.41 3.29
C ILE A 201 -13.18 8.53 4.80
N LEU A 202 -12.05 8.44 5.52
CA LEU A 202 -12.04 8.55 6.96
C LEU A 202 -12.60 9.91 7.43
N LYS A 203 -12.17 10.99 6.76
CA LYS A 203 -12.68 12.34 7.04
C LYS A 203 -14.19 12.45 6.77
N ASN A 204 -14.64 12.04 5.59
CA ASN A 204 -16.06 12.10 5.22
C ASN A 204 -16.94 11.28 6.18
N ARG A 205 -16.46 10.11 6.62
CA ARG A 205 -17.15 9.27 7.61
C ARG A 205 -17.22 9.94 8.97
N HIS A 206 -16.15 10.58 9.40
CA HIS A 206 -16.11 11.32 10.66
C HIS A 206 -17.08 12.49 10.64
N ASP A 207 -17.07 13.28 9.58
CA ASP A 207 -17.99 14.42 9.40
C ASP A 207 -19.46 13.94 9.42
N ALA A 208 -19.80 12.90 8.66
CA ALA A 208 -21.16 12.34 8.61
C ALA A 208 -21.63 11.71 9.94
N LEU A 209 -20.72 11.09 10.71
CA LEU A 209 -21.06 10.58 12.03
C LEU A 209 -21.30 11.72 13.02
N ARG A 210 -20.53 12.81 12.93
CA ARG A 210 -20.68 13.97 13.81
C ARG A 210 -21.96 14.76 13.60
N GLU A 211 -22.58 14.65 12.43
CA GLU A 211 -23.94 15.18 12.21
C GLU A 211 -25.00 14.48 13.07
N LYS A 212 -24.78 13.20 13.41
CA LYS A 212 -25.70 12.39 14.22
C LYS A 212 -25.30 12.37 15.69
N ASP A 213 -24.00 12.29 15.95
CA ASP A 213 -23.41 12.24 17.28
C ASP A 213 -22.17 13.16 17.35
N PRO A 214 -22.30 14.37 17.93
CA PRO A 214 -21.22 15.35 17.98
C PRO A 214 -19.91 14.87 18.61
N ASP A 215 -19.99 13.85 19.50
CA ASP A 215 -18.87 13.27 20.23
C ASP A 215 -18.20 12.09 19.49
N ALA A 216 -18.69 11.73 18.29
CA ALA A 216 -18.12 10.67 17.48
C ALA A 216 -16.62 10.90 17.20
N SER A 217 -15.81 9.89 17.50
CA SER A 217 -14.36 9.96 17.36
C SER A 217 -13.87 9.49 15.98
N LEU A 218 -12.58 9.73 15.69
CA LEU A 218 -11.96 9.19 14.48
C LEU A 218 -11.86 7.66 14.49
N ILE A 219 -11.77 7.02 15.67
CA ILE A 219 -11.79 5.56 15.74
C ILE A 219 -13.19 5.00 15.44
N ASP A 220 -14.26 5.70 15.85
CA ASP A 220 -15.62 5.32 15.47
C ASP A 220 -15.82 5.41 13.95
N ALA A 221 -15.33 6.49 13.34
CA ALA A 221 -15.34 6.65 11.88
C ALA A 221 -14.54 5.56 11.16
N TRP A 222 -13.37 5.19 11.70
CA TRP A 222 -12.54 4.13 11.16
C TRP A 222 -13.18 2.75 11.27
N LEU A 223 -13.78 2.41 12.42
CA LEU A 223 -14.54 1.17 12.64
C LEU A 223 -15.80 1.12 11.77
N HIS A 224 -16.52 2.24 11.64
CA HIS A 224 -17.66 2.36 10.75
C HIS A 224 -17.25 2.12 9.30
N ALA A 225 -16.12 2.69 8.86
CA ALA A 225 -15.58 2.48 7.53
C ALA A 225 -15.04 1.07 7.29
N ALA A 226 -14.73 0.29 8.34
CA ALA A 226 -14.19 -1.06 8.24
C ALA A 226 -15.27 -2.15 8.13
N ARG A 227 -16.47 -1.93 8.70
CA ARG A 227 -17.58 -2.91 8.70
C ARG A 227 -18.61 -2.66 7.60
N PHE A 228 -19.54 -3.59 7.43
CA PHE A 228 -20.76 -3.39 6.64
C PHE A 228 -21.86 -2.77 7.53
N ASN A 229 -22.47 -1.68 7.08
CA ASN A 229 -23.47 -0.91 7.81
C ASN A 229 -24.83 -0.99 7.09
N TYR A 230 -25.45 -2.18 7.08
CA TYR A 230 -26.73 -2.39 6.41
C TYR A 230 -27.85 -1.51 6.98
N GLN A 231 -28.54 -0.79 6.10
CA GLN A 231 -29.68 0.06 6.40
C GLN A 231 -30.83 -0.23 5.42
N PRO A 232 -32.09 -0.01 5.82
CA PRO A 232 -33.21 -0.11 4.90
C PRO A 232 -33.14 1.05 3.89
N MET A 233 -33.15 0.74 2.60
CA MET A 233 -33.09 1.73 1.53
C MET A 233 -34.50 2.29 1.27
N PRO A 234 -34.65 3.61 1.05
CA PRO A 234 -35.92 4.16 0.56
C PRO A 234 -36.24 3.54 -0.80
N GLU A 235 -37.52 3.22 -1.05
CA GLU A 235 -37.99 2.78 -2.37
C GLU A 235 -37.63 3.86 -3.40
N LYS A 236 -36.95 3.49 -4.50
CA LYS A 236 -37.04 4.32 -5.71
C LYS A 236 -38.52 4.28 -6.09
N GLU A 237 -39.17 5.43 -6.18
CA GLU A 237 -40.51 5.52 -6.76
C GLU A 237 -40.44 4.89 -8.16
N ALA A 238 -40.89 3.64 -8.27
CA ALA A 238 -41.15 3.04 -9.56
C ALA A 238 -42.32 3.84 -10.13
N ALA A 239 -42.02 4.73 -11.07
CA ALA A 239 -43.02 5.28 -11.95
C ALA A 239 -43.77 4.10 -12.60
N ASP A 240 -45.08 4.10 -12.40
CA ASP A 240 -46.09 3.29 -13.06
C ASP A 240 -45.96 1.76 -12.95
N ASP A 241 -46.65 1.21 -11.94
CA ASP A 241 -47.82 0.38 -12.27
C ASP A 241 -48.71 0.17 -11.04
N ALA A 242 -49.81 0.94 -11.03
CA ALA A 242 -50.93 0.69 -10.15
C ALA A 242 -51.69 -0.54 -10.65
N ALA A 243 -51.58 -1.67 -9.94
CA ALA A 243 -52.73 -2.48 -9.53
C ALA A 243 -52.31 -3.78 -8.81
N SER A 244 -52.91 -3.97 -7.63
CA SER A 244 -53.18 -5.29 -7.04
C SER A 244 -51.98 -6.19 -6.72
N SER A 245 -51.42 -6.04 -5.51
CA SER A 245 -50.99 -7.24 -4.78
C SER A 245 -51.08 -7.06 -3.26
N THR A 246 -51.73 -8.02 -2.61
CA THR A 246 -51.72 -8.28 -1.16
C THR A 246 -50.37 -8.87 -0.69
N ALA A 247 -49.29 -8.61 -1.44
CA ALA A 247 -47.97 -9.13 -1.13
C ALA A 247 -47.27 -8.24 -0.08
N PRO A 248 -46.53 -8.82 0.88
CA PRO A 248 -45.79 -8.04 1.85
C PRO A 248 -44.76 -7.16 1.13
N LYS A 249 -44.79 -5.85 1.42
CA LYS A 249 -43.83 -4.87 0.88
C LYS A 249 -42.40 -5.34 1.17
N ARG A 250 -41.60 -5.53 0.12
CA ARG A 250 -40.21 -6.00 0.23
C ARG A 250 -39.28 -4.80 0.45
N VAL A 251 -38.74 -4.66 1.65
CA VAL A 251 -37.74 -3.63 1.97
C VAL A 251 -36.35 -4.11 1.53
N ARG A 252 -35.68 -3.32 0.70
CA ARG A 252 -34.29 -3.59 0.27
C ARG A 252 -33.32 -3.12 1.34
N TRP A 253 -32.41 -3.98 1.78
CA TRP A 253 -31.32 -3.65 2.69
C TRP A 253 -30.02 -3.50 1.91
N ALA A 254 -29.30 -2.40 2.14
CA ALA A 254 -27.98 -2.18 1.56
C ALA A 254 -27.10 -1.37 2.51
N ASP A 255 -25.78 -1.42 2.29
CA ASP A 255 -24.87 -0.47 2.89
C ASP A 255 -24.82 0.77 1.97
N PRO A 256 -25.37 1.94 2.38
CA PRO A 256 -25.43 3.13 1.53
C PRO A 256 -24.04 3.64 1.13
N ASP A 257 -23.04 3.25 1.90
CA ASP A 257 -21.67 3.73 1.89
C ASP A 257 -20.70 2.77 1.17
N ARG A 258 -21.19 1.61 0.73
CA ARG A 258 -20.44 0.55 0.03
C ARG A 258 -21.29 -0.04 -1.09
N GLN A 259 -21.71 0.81 -2.01
CA GLN A 259 -22.49 0.41 -3.17
C GLN A 259 -21.60 -0.26 -4.23
N LYS A 260 -22.24 -0.91 -5.21
CA LYS A 260 -21.55 -1.49 -6.37
C LYS A 260 -20.75 -0.38 -7.06
N GLY A 261 -19.45 -0.59 -7.29
CA GLY A 261 -18.57 0.40 -7.95
C GLY A 261 -17.66 1.19 -7.00
N GLU A 262 -18.00 1.31 -5.71
CA GLU A 262 -17.25 2.06 -4.68
C GLU A 262 -15.83 1.51 -4.41
N GLY A 263 -15.55 0.32 -4.94
CA GLY A 263 -14.25 -0.36 -4.83
C GLY A 263 -14.03 -1.01 -3.47
N TRP A 264 -12.78 -1.44 -3.23
CA TRP A 264 -12.45 -2.26 -2.06
C TRP A 264 -11.66 -1.45 -1.04
N THR A 265 -12.35 -0.92 -0.03
CA THR A 265 -11.73 -0.13 1.05
C THR A 265 -11.29 -1.02 2.20
N VAL A 266 -10.15 -0.70 2.81
CA VAL A 266 -9.53 -1.49 3.87
C VAL A 266 -8.92 -0.62 4.95
N PRO A 267 -9.04 -1.00 6.24
CA PRO A 267 -8.26 -0.38 7.30
C PRO A 267 -6.78 -0.70 7.12
N ILE A 268 -5.91 0.30 7.19
CA ILE A 268 -4.46 0.12 7.06
C ILE A 268 -3.69 0.90 8.13
N PRO A 269 -2.62 0.33 8.69
CA PRO A 269 -1.63 1.09 9.43
C PRO A 269 -0.79 1.89 8.43
N VAL A 270 -0.63 3.19 8.71
CA VAL A 270 0.11 4.11 7.83
C VAL A 270 1.33 4.72 8.49
N GLY A 271 1.53 4.53 9.79
CA GLY A 271 2.63 5.17 10.49
C GLY A 271 2.57 5.00 11.99
N TYR A 272 3.21 5.96 12.67
CA TYR A 272 3.38 5.98 14.10
C TYR A 272 3.22 7.39 14.66
N ALA A 273 2.65 7.51 15.84
CA ALA A 273 2.54 8.74 16.61
C ALA A 273 3.33 8.61 17.91
N ALA A 274 4.06 9.65 18.29
CA ALA A 274 4.88 9.66 19.49
C ALA A 274 4.02 9.73 20.75
N LEU A 275 4.24 8.77 21.66
CA LEU A 275 3.68 8.78 23.02
C LEU A 275 4.55 9.61 23.99
N THR A 276 5.79 9.87 23.59
CA THR A 276 6.82 10.51 24.41
C THR A 276 7.60 11.52 23.59
N LYS A 277 8.24 12.48 24.26
CA LYS A 277 9.27 13.29 23.60
C LYS A 277 10.49 12.41 23.26
N PRO A 278 11.26 12.73 22.21
CA PRO A 278 12.47 11.97 21.91
C PRO A 278 13.46 11.95 23.07
N TYR A 279 13.82 10.74 23.48
CA TYR A 279 14.86 10.49 24.46
C TYR A 279 16.23 10.63 23.78
N PRO A 280 17.21 11.32 24.43
CA PRO A 280 18.57 11.42 23.91
C PRO A 280 19.22 10.05 23.66
N ALA A 281 20.15 10.01 22.71
CA ALA A 281 20.98 8.82 22.46
C ALA A 281 21.66 8.35 23.77
N GLY A 282 21.65 7.04 24.01
CA GLY A 282 22.23 6.41 25.20
C GLY A 282 21.40 6.49 26.48
N SER A 283 20.25 7.17 26.49
CA SER A 283 19.42 7.31 27.70
C SER A 283 18.43 6.17 27.94
N VAL A 284 18.12 5.37 26.90
CA VAL A 284 17.23 4.22 26.98
C VAL A 284 18.05 2.95 26.85
N GLU A 285 17.91 2.04 27.83
CA GLU A 285 18.60 0.75 27.82
C GLU A 285 18.02 -0.19 26.73
N ASN A 286 18.82 -1.18 26.32
CA ASN A 286 18.41 -2.26 25.39
C ASN A 286 17.84 -1.79 24.04
N VAL A 287 18.20 -0.59 23.59
CA VAL A 287 17.90 -0.11 22.24
C VAL A 287 18.76 -0.82 21.19
N ARG A 288 18.28 -0.83 19.94
CA ARG A 288 19.01 -1.44 18.80
C ARG A 288 20.34 -0.75 18.50
N ASP A 289 20.37 0.57 18.66
CA ASP A 289 21.55 1.40 18.43
C ASP A 289 21.57 2.52 19.49
N PRO A 290 22.52 2.53 20.43
CA PRO A 290 22.59 3.54 21.48
C PRO A 290 22.98 4.92 20.96
N SER A 291 23.43 5.06 19.71
CA SER A 291 23.81 6.34 19.11
C SER A 291 22.61 7.12 18.52
N ILE A 292 21.44 6.49 18.41
CA ILE A 292 20.25 7.08 17.80
C ILE A 292 19.22 7.45 18.89
N PRO A 293 18.60 8.65 18.84
CA PRO A 293 17.51 9.02 19.74
C PRO A 293 16.34 8.03 19.69
N CYS A 294 15.73 7.75 20.83
CA CYS A 294 14.63 6.79 20.95
C CYS A 294 13.30 7.52 21.20
N VAL A 295 12.21 7.03 20.60
CA VAL A 295 10.85 7.54 20.82
C VAL A 295 9.94 6.34 21.00
N PHE A 296 9.16 6.32 22.09
CA PHE A 296 8.05 5.37 22.19
C PHE A 296 6.86 5.87 21.38
N VAL A 297 6.30 4.99 20.57
CA VAL A 297 5.27 5.32 19.59
C VAL A 297 4.11 4.33 19.64
N GLU A 298 2.95 4.76 19.17
CA GLU A 298 1.81 3.92 18.84
C GLU A 298 1.50 3.95 17.34
N THR A 299 0.71 3.00 16.86
CA THR A 299 0.36 2.88 15.44
C THR A 299 -0.69 3.90 15.03
N VAL A 300 -0.48 4.57 13.90
CA VAL A 300 -1.47 5.43 13.25
C VAL A 300 -2.19 4.65 12.16
N TYR A 301 -3.51 4.65 12.21
CA TYR A 301 -4.38 3.99 11.25
C TYR A 301 -5.02 5.00 10.30
N SER A 302 -5.27 4.54 9.07
CA SER A 302 -6.10 5.22 8.09
C SER A 302 -6.91 4.18 7.29
N ILE A 303 -7.58 4.64 6.24
CA ILE A 303 -8.25 3.83 5.24
C ILE A 303 -7.42 3.84 3.95
N GLY A 304 -7.25 2.66 3.37
CA GLY A 304 -6.71 2.46 2.04
C GLY A 304 -7.77 1.88 1.12
N GLN A 305 -7.42 1.77 -0.16
CA GLN A 305 -8.25 1.10 -1.14
C GLN A 305 -7.38 0.26 -2.07
N TRP A 306 -7.85 -0.95 -2.36
CA TRP A 306 -7.30 -1.78 -3.42
C TRP A 306 -8.02 -1.41 -4.71
N ILE A 307 -7.28 -0.80 -5.64
CA ILE A 307 -7.81 -0.32 -6.92
C ILE A 307 -7.03 -0.97 -8.07
N SER A 308 -7.73 -1.35 -9.14
CA SER A 308 -7.04 -1.89 -10.30
C SER A 308 -6.15 -0.81 -10.95
N PRO A 309 -4.91 -1.12 -11.34
CA PRO A 309 -3.98 -0.14 -11.92
C PRO A 309 -4.52 0.66 -13.12
N HIS A 310 -5.47 0.10 -13.89
CA HIS A 310 -6.06 0.80 -15.04
C HIS A 310 -6.91 2.03 -14.65
N ARG A 311 -7.38 2.10 -13.40
CA ARG A 311 -8.16 3.23 -12.87
C ARG A 311 -7.30 4.36 -12.30
N LEU A 312 -5.97 4.17 -12.20
CA LEU A 312 -5.06 5.22 -11.78
C LEU A 312 -4.79 6.15 -12.97
N ASN A 313 -4.82 7.45 -12.76
CA ASN A 313 -4.65 8.44 -13.84
C ASN A 313 -3.18 8.83 -14.01
N SER A 314 -2.43 8.85 -12.92
CA SER A 314 -1.03 9.24 -12.89
C SER A 314 -0.18 8.25 -12.10
N LEU A 315 1.15 8.35 -12.27
CA LEU A 315 2.08 7.61 -11.43
C LEU A 315 2.00 8.06 -9.96
N ASP A 316 1.81 9.36 -9.72
CA ASP A 316 1.77 9.92 -8.37
C ASP A 316 0.62 9.31 -7.54
N ASP A 317 -0.48 8.93 -8.21
CA ASP A 317 -1.62 8.23 -7.60
C ASP A 317 -1.23 6.91 -6.94
N LEU A 318 -0.24 6.20 -7.49
CA LEU A 318 0.23 4.90 -7.00
C LEU A 318 1.22 5.04 -5.83
N LEU A 319 1.94 6.16 -5.75
CA LEU A 319 3.16 6.27 -4.97
C LEU A 319 2.90 6.69 -3.52
N TRP A 320 3.68 6.09 -2.61
CA TRP A 320 3.73 6.40 -1.20
C TRP A 320 5.09 6.99 -0.83
N ARG A 321 5.07 8.02 0.02
CA ARG A 321 6.27 8.65 0.58
C ARG A 321 6.25 8.59 2.10
N ALA A 322 7.42 8.45 2.72
CA ALA A 322 7.55 8.64 4.16
C ALA A 322 7.60 10.14 4.50
N GLU A 323 6.83 10.55 5.49
CA GLU A 323 6.75 11.92 6.01
C GLU A 323 6.93 11.85 7.52
N ALA A 324 7.85 12.67 8.05
CA ALA A 324 8.12 12.76 9.47
C ALA A 324 7.97 14.22 9.91
N ASN A 325 6.98 14.49 10.76
CA ASN A 325 6.84 15.76 11.46
C ASN A 325 7.26 15.55 12.92
N THR A 326 8.51 15.89 13.21
CA THR A 326 9.10 15.72 14.55
C THR A 326 8.56 16.71 15.58
N GLU A 327 7.93 17.81 15.16
CA GLU A 327 7.35 18.80 16.08
C GLU A 327 6.09 18.25 16.75
N ILE A 328 5.21 17.61 15.96
CA ILE A 328 3.99 16.97 16.47
C ILE A 328 4.19 15.48 16.82
N GLY A 329 5.35 14.92 16.49
CA GLY A 329 5.67 13.51 16.74
C GLY A 329 4.97 12.52 15.80
N LEU A 330 4.69 12.91 14.56
CA LEU A 330 3.99 12.07 13.58
C LEU A 330 4.97 11.53 12.53
N TYR A 331 5.04 10.20 12.40
CA TYR A 331 5.91 9.50 11.46
C TYR A 331 5.06 8.59 10.57
N ARG A 332 4.62 9.07 9.40
CA ARG A 332 3.66 8.33 8.58
C ARG A 332 4.05 8.24 7.11
N CYS A 333 3.53 7.23 6.44
CA CYS A 333 3.49 7.16 5.00
C CYS A 333 2.26 7.95 4.49
N ARG A 334 2.44 8.66 3.39
CA ARG A 334 1.40 9.42 2.71
C ARG A 334 1.31 8.97 1.26
N SER A 335 0.10 8.63 0.85
CA SER A 335 -0.21 8.31 -0.55
C SER A 335 -0.29 9.60 -1.37
N GLY A 336 0.13 9.54 -2.63
CA GLY A 336 -0.07 10.61 -3.61
C GLY A 336 -1.46 10.62 -4.24
N TYR A 337 -2.28 9.57 -4.02
CA TYR A 337 -3.65 9.49 -4.54
C TYR A 337 -4.52 10.66 -4.06
N VAL A 338 -5.18 11.31 -5.01
CA VAL A 338 -6.24 12.28 -4.77
C VAL A 338 -7.49 11.76 -5.46
N HIS A 339 -8.55 11.57 -4.67
CA HIS A 339 -9.83 11.18 -5.22
C HIS A 339 -10.50 12.38 -5.90
N ASP A 340 -10.61 12.35 -7.23
CA ASP A 340 -11.40 13.32 -7.98
C ASP A 340 -12.84 12.82 -8.03
N ARG A 341 -13.79 13.66 -7.60
CA ARG A 341 -15.22 13.34 -7.50
C ARG A 341 -15.96 13.46 -8.84
N SER A 342 -15.25 13.56 -9.96
CA SER A 342 -15.87 13.52 -11.27
C SER A 342 -16.25 12.07 -11.58
N ASP A 343 -17.32 11.58 -10.97
CA ASP A 343 -17.97 10.33 -11.35
C ASP A 343 -18.47 10.50 -12.78
N THR A 344 -17.77 9.90 -13.74
CA THR A 344 -18.40 9.51 -14.99
C THR A 344 -19.41 8.44 -14.60
N GLU A 345 -20.69 8.78 -14.68
CA GLU A 345 -21.79 7.80 -14.63
C GLU A 345 -21.41 6.66 -15.58
N LEU A 346 -21.03 5.52 -14.99
CA LEU A 346 -20.97 4.28 -15.73
C LEU A 346 -22.43 3.92 -15.95
N ASP A 347 -22.93 4.13 -17.18
CA ASP A 347 -24.22 3.61 -17.63
C ASP A 347 -24.29 2.13 -17.23
N ASP A 348 -25.13 1.86 -16.23
CA ASP A 348 -25.32 0.56 -15.60
C ASP A 348 -26.41 -0.22 -16.39
N ASP A 349 -26.34 -0.16 -17.73
CA ASP A 349 -27.26 -0.80 -18.68
C ASP A 349 -26.54 -1.83 -19.55
N GLU A 350 -25.91 -2.84 -18.94
CA GLU A 350 -25.73 -4.14 -19.60
C GLU A 350 -26.01 -5.26 -18.58
N GLU A 351 -27.30 -5.59 -18.45
CA GLU A 351 -27.76 -6.86 -17.92
C GLU A 351 -27.23 -7.97 -18.84
N TYR A 352 -26.17 -8.66 -18.44
CA TYR A 352 -25.75 -9.90 -19.10
C TYR A 352 -26.70 -11.02 -18.65
N GLU A 353 -27.76 -11.27 -19.42
CA GLU A 353 -28.46 -12.55 -19.41
C GLU A 353 -27.47 -13.63 -19.86
N PHE A 354 -27.12 -14.52 -18.94
CA PHE A 354 -26.47 -15.79 -19.27
C PHE A 354 -27.57 -16.81 -19.54
N ASP A 355 -27.70 -17.22 -20.81
CA ASP A 355 -28.32 -18.49 -21.20
C ASP A 355 -27.45 -19.70 -20.79
#